data_AF-A0A830HIF2-F1
#
_entry.id   AF-A0A830HIF2-F1
#
_cell.length_a   1.000
_cell.length_b   1.000
_cell.length_c   1.000
_cell.angle_alpha   90.00
_cell.angle_beta   90.00
_cell.angle_gamma   90.00
#
_symmetry.space_group_name_H-M   'P 1'
#
loop_
_entity.id
_entity.type
_entity.pdbx_description
1 polymer ?
#
loop_
_entity_poly.entity_id
_entity_poly.type
_entity_poly.pdbx_seq_one_letter_code
_entity_poly.pdbx_strand_id
1 'polypeptide(L)'
;MFKVKGGAGGGASKSKSKAHGSTLQTKTVAHEASADVLVRLRSVLRDANTGTDRDLLASLTPFCLFQRNNLDVALKCHPGARLSKDVGAHKIKALLNKVGYDCAEDRVADMREPASRMIVVTDNKTNDVVAAAHVRVSLQGELIGAMAGDPCLIVLELAVDPTYQRKGLGKHMMSALELSARKYGLDHLMLCASDEVEAVARAFVNSKLKGFVDDATWAGDGEALMSKALVAPTVKAVATAAPAKDVAMKEEASPESVLERADVEEKETLSMPQPVQLKFDFGPVGGTGECQEEEDDEDDEDDEDETDRLMDELCEMYEAQHGTAPTEEVLAQWRATLADAAQDAAMTA
;
A
#
# COMPACT_ATOMS: atom_id res chain seq x y z
N MET A 1 -13.72 -74.25 -2.67
CA MET A 1 -13.72 -74.07 -1.20
C MET A 1 -12.85 -72.86 -0.88
N PHE A 2 -13.45 -71.89 -0.17
CA PHE A 2 -12.93 -70.75 0.62
C PHE A 2 -11.39 -70.55 0.71
N LYS A 3 -10.84 -69.33 0.66
CA LYS A 3 -11.14 -68.24 1.62
C LYS A 3 -10.56 -66.88 1.18
N VAL A 4 -11.29 -65.82 1.51
CA VAL A 4 -11.01 -64.38 1.39
C VAL A 4 -10.23 -63.85 2.61
N LYS A 5 -9.34 -62.87 2.39
CA LYS A 5 -9.02 -61.66 3.20
C LYS A 5 -7.85 -60.97 2.49
N GLY A 6 -7.82 -59.68 2.17
CA GLY A 6 -8.46 -58.49 2.71
C GLY A 6 -7.36 -57.43 2.78
N GLY A 7 -7.49 -56.31 2.07
CA GLY A 7 -6.46 -55.28 2.00
C GLY A 7 -6.85 -54.14 1.05
N ALA A 8 -7.84 -53.35 1.47
CA ALA A 8 -8.14 -52.07 0.86
C ALA A 8 -7.08 -51.05 1.28
N GLY A 9 -6.49 -50.38 0.29
CA GLY A 9 -5.49 -49.32 0.47
C GLY A 9 -5.37 -48.53 -0.81
N GLY A 10 -6.48 -47.96 -1.27
CA GLY A 10 -6.51 -47.05 -2.41
C GLY A 10 -5.81 -45.74 -2.03
N GLY A 11 -4.52 -45.64 -2.38
CA GLY A 11 -3.78 -44.39 -2.33
C GLY A 11 -4.31 -43.44 -3.39
N ALA A 12 -5.27 -42.60 -3.01
CA ALA A 12 -5.70 -41.46 -3.81
C ALA A 12 -4.55 -40.45 -3.86
N SER A 13 -3.83 -40.44 -4.98
CA SER A 13 -2.85 -39.43 -5.34
C SER A 13 -3.58 -38.07 -5.44
N LYS A 14 -3.55 -37.30 -4.35
CA LYS A 14 -3.93 -35.87 -4.39
C LYS A 14 -2.92 -35.16 -5.28
N SER A 15 -3.30 -34.89 -6.51
CA SER A 15 -2.68 -33.90 -7.37
C SER A 15 -2.72 -32.55 -6.66
N LYS A 16 -1.57 -32.09 -6.14
CA LYS A 16 -1.39 -30.69 -5.76
C LYS A 16 -1.47 -29.85 -7.03
N SER A 17 -2.61 -29.21 -7.24
CA SER A 17 -2.69 -28.04 -8.13
C SER A 17 -1.77 -26.98 -7.55
N LYS A 18 -0.73 -26.65 -8.32
CA LYS A 18 0.21 -25.57 -8.01
C LYS A 18 -0.53 -24.27 -8.32
N ALA A 19 -1.11 -23.65 -7.29
CA ALA A 19 -1.65 -22.30 -7.42
C ALA A 19 -0.45 -21.35 -7.60
N HIS A 20 -0.30 -20.81 -8.82
CA HIS A 20 0.63 -19.71 -9.12
C HIS A 20 -0.01 -18.41 -8.63
N GLY A 21 0.01 -18.21 -7.31
CA GLY A 21 -0.22 -16.91 -6.68
C GLY A 21 1.14 -16.36 -6.28
N SER A 22 1.49 -15.18 -6.79
CA SER A 22 2.65 -14.38 -6.36
C SER A 22 2.63 -14.26 -4.85
N THR A 23 3.32 -15.17 -4.16
CA THR A 23 3.31 -15.24 -2.71
C THR A 23 4.32 -14.22 -2.21
N LEU A 24 3.90 -12.97 -2.07
CA LEU A 24 4.64 -11.98 -1.32
C LEU A 24 4.69 -12.46 0.14
N GLN A 25 5.78 -13.14 0.51
CA GLN A 25 5.94 -13.67 1.86
C GLN A 25 6.23 -12.52 2.81
N THR A 26 5.24 -12.18 3.65
CA THR A 26 5.43 -11.41 4.88
C THR A 26 6.24 -12.23 5.90
N LYS A 27 7.54 -12.41 5.65
CA LYS A 27 8.49 -12.93 6.64
C LYS A 27 9.42 -11.81 7.06
N THR A 28 9.81 -11.82 8.32
CA THR A 28 10.79 -10.91 8.90
C THR A 28 12.15 -11.16 8.25
N VAL A 29 12.41 -10.49 7.13
CA VAL A 29 13.68 -10.55 6.41
C VAL A 29 14.63 -9.54 7.06
N ALA A 30 15.90 -9.89 7.21
CA ALA A 30 16.92 -8.96 7.66
C ALA A 30 16.95 -7.73 6.73
N HIS A 31 16.83 -6.53 7.29
CA HIS A 31 16.90 -5.29 6.51
C HIS A 31 18.35 -5.05 6.08
N GLU A 32 18.60 -5.09 4.77
CA GLU A 32 19.88 -4.69 4.17
C GLU A 32 19.89 -3.21 3.77
N ALA A 33 18.72 -2.58 3.70
CA ALA A 33 18.59 -1.16 3.41
C ALA A 33 19.08 -0.26 4.56
N SER A 34 19.70 0.86 4.19
CA SER A 34 20.14 1.87 5.16
C SER A 34 18.97 2.57 5.85
N ALA A 35 19.21 3.12 7.04
CA ALA A 35 18.21 3.87 7.80
C ALA A 35 17.62 5.04 6.98
N ASP A 36 18.46 5.76 6.22
CA ASP A 36 18.05 6.88 5.38
C ASP A 36 17.03 6.45 4.32
N VAL A 37 17.22 5.27 3.73
CA VAL A 37 16.31 4.70 2.75
C VAL A 37 14.95 4.39 3.39
N LEU A 38 14.93 3.81 4.59
CA LEU A 38 13.69 3.53 5.30
C LEU A 38 12.93 4.80 5.69
N VAL A 39 13.64 5.85 6.12
CA VAL A 39 13.05 7.16 6.41
C VAL A 39 12.45 7.76 5.14
N ARG A 40 13.16 7.67 4.01
CA ARG A 40 12.67 8.12 2.69
C ARG A 40 11.39 7.39 2.31
N LEU A 41 11.34 6.07 2.36
CA LEU A 41 10.14 5.27 2.04
C LEU A 41 8.95 5.64 2.94
N ARG A 42 9.16 5.80 4.25
CA ARG A 42 8.11 6.25 5.18
C ARG A 42 7.60 7.63 4.83
N SER A 43 8.49 8.56 4.45
CA SER A 43 8.12 9.91 4.05
C SER A 43 7.31 9.97 2.77
N VAL A 44 7.37 8.94 1.91
CA VAL A 44 6.51 8.84 0.72
C VAL A 44 5.09 8.43 1.13
N LEU A 45 4.99 7.49 2.07
CA LEU A 45 3.71 6.91 2.49
C LEU A 45 2.93 7.79 3.46
N ARG A 46 3.62 8.53 4.33
CA ARG A 46 3.00 9.33 5.40
C ARG A 46 3.41 10.78 5.33
N ASP A 47 2.49 11.64 5.72
CA ASP A 47 2.82 13.04 5.95
C ASP A 47 3.62 13.21 7.24
N ALA A 48 4.71 13.98 7.16
CA ALA A 48 5.61 14.19 8.29
C ALA A 48 4.97 15.02 9.42
N ASN A 49 4.02 15.89 9.09
CA ASN A 49 3.40 16.79 10.06
C ASN A 49 2.19 16.17 10.74
N THR A 50 1.35 15.47 9.98
CA THR A 50 0.09 14.91 10.49
C THR A 50 0.18 13.42 10.82
N GLY A 51 1.20 12.71 10.32
CA GLY A 51 1.33 11.25 10.45
C GLY A 51 0.30 10.46 9.64
N THR A 52 -0.60 11.13 8.91
CA THR A 52 -1.66 10.53 8.11
C THR A 52 -1.10 9.94 6.81
N ASP A 53 -1.81 8.98 6.24
CA ASP A 53 -1.47 8.46 4.92
C ASP A 53 -1.51 9.56 3.87
N ARG A 54 -0.51 9.53 2.98
CA ARG A 54 -0.36 10.47 1.89
C ARG A 54 -1.06 9.95 0.63
N ASP A 55 -1.74 10.87 -0.05
CA ASP A 55 -2.20 10.71 -1.43
C ASP A 55 -1.01 10.95 -2.39
N LEU A 56 -0.63 9.91 -3.12
CA LEU A 56 0.48 9.95 -4.06
C LEU A 56 0.23 10.86 -5.29
N LEU A 57 -1.03 11.18 -5.57
CA LEU A 57 -1.45 12.00 -6.69
C LEU A 57 -1.85 13.43 -6.29
N ALA A 58 -1.89 13.77 -4.99
CA ALA A 58 -2.34 15.08 -4.52
C ALA A 58 -1.62 16.27 -5.18
N SER A 59 -0.31 16.14 -5.43
CA SER A 59 0.48 17.19 -6.10
C SER A 59 0.38 17.18 -7.63
N LEU A 60 -0.32 16.20 -8.20
CA LEU A 60 -0.44 15.93 -9.63
C LEU A 60 -1.87 16.16 -10.12
N THR A 61 -2.56 17.17 -9.59
CA THR A 61 -3.97 17.47 -9.92
C THR A 61 -4.28 17.50 -11.43
N PRO A 62 -3.41 17.98 -12.34
CA PRO A 62 -3.71 17.94 -13.78
C PRO A 62 -3.72 16.53 -14.37
N PHE A 63 -3.10 15.55 -13.69
CA PHE A 63 -3.06 14.14 -14.08
C PHE A 63 -4.19 13.32 -13.43
N CYS A 64 -4.92 13.89 -12.47
CA CYS A 64 -6.05 13.24 -11.82
C CYS A 64 -7.33 13.23 -12.69
N LEU A 65 -7.31 13.85 -13.88
CA LEU A 65 -8.41 13.83 -14.83
C LEU A 65 -7.92 13.33 -16.20
N PHE A 66 -8.73 12.50 -16.85
CA PHE A 66 -8.47 12.03 -18.21
C PHE A 66 -9.70 12.23 -19.09
N GLN A 67 -9.67 13.30 -19.89
CA GLN A 67 -10.75 13.73 -20.79
C GLN A 67 -10.29 13.63 -22.25
N ARG A 68 -10.08 12.41 -22.74
CA ARG A 68 -9.57 12.14 -24.09
C ARG A 68 -10.19 10.87 -24.66
N ASN A 69 -10.27 10.78 -25.99
CA ASN A 69 -10.73 9.58 -26.70
C ASN A 69 -12.11 9.08 -26.21
N ASN A 70 -13.04 10.01 -26.01
CA ASN A 70 -14.40 9.79 -25.50
C ASN A 70 -14.47 9.23 -24.07
N LEU A 71 -13.40 9.33 -23.30
CA LEU A 71 -13.41 9.07 -21.87
C LEU A 71 -13.47 10.38 -21.09
N ASP A 72 -14.18 10.35 -19.97
CA ASP A 72 -14.21 11.40 -18.95
C ASP A 72 -14.13 10.73 -17.58
N VAL A 73 -12.91 10.55 -17.10
CA VAL A 73 -12.65 9.77 -15.89
C VAL A 73 -11.75 10.54 -14.92
N ALA A 74 -11.91 10.27 -13.63
CA ALA A 74 -11.11 10.82 -12.55
C ALA A 74 -10.27 9.74 -11.88
N LEU A 75 -9.04 10.07 -11.51
CA LEU A 75 -8.12 9.21 -10.78
C LEU A 75 -8.01 9.70 -9.33
N LYS A 76 -8.09 8.78 -8.38
CA LYS A 76 -7.89 9.03 -6.95
C LYS A 76 -6.93 8.01 -6.36
N CYS A 77 -6.11 8.43 -5.41
CA CYS A 77 -5.25 7.52 -4.65
C CYS A 77 -5.87 7.23 -3.29
N HIS A 78 -5.95 5.96 -2.92
CA HIS A 78 -6.45 5.51 -1.63
C HIS A 78 -5.37 4.69 -0.91
N PRO A 79 -5.20 4.86 0.41
CA PRO A 79 -4.42 3.93 1.21
C PRO A 79 -5.02 2.53 1.16
N GLY A 80 -4.18 1.50 1.07
CA GLY A 80 -4.64 0.11 1.08
C GLY A 80 -5.54 -0.21 2.27
N ALA A 81 -5.16 0.28 3.46
CA ALA A 81 -5.93 0.11 4.70
C ALA A 81 -7.36 0.69 4.65
N ARG A 82 -7.66 1.60 3.71
CA ARG A 82 -8.99 2.24 3.56
C ARG A 82 -9.85 1.65 2.44
N LEU A 83 -9.37 0.60 1.77
CA LEU A 83 -10.10 -0.07 0.69
C LEU A 83 -11.49 -0.56 1.09
N SER A 84 -11.73 -0.91 2.36
CA SER A 84 -13.04 -1.39 2.82
C SER A 84 -14.03 -0.27 3.17
N LYS A 85 -13.55 0.95 3.46
CA LYS A 85 -14.37 2.04 4.01
C LYS A 85 -14.72 3.11 2.97
N ASP A 86 -13.75 3.49 2.12
CA ASP A 86 -13.88 4.66 1.25
C ASP A 86 -14.14 4.30 -0.22
N VAL A 87 -13.78 3.08 -0.60
CA VAL A 87 -13.82 2.60 -1.97
C VAL A 87 -14.65 1.33 -1.95
N GLY A 88 -15.54 1.13 -2.90
CA GLY A 88 -16.18 -0.18 -3.05
C GLY A 88 -15.11 -1.22 -3.38
N ALA A 89 -14.48 -1.87 -2.39
CA ALA A 89 -13.55 -2.98 -2.59
C ALA A 89 -14.18 -4.06 -3.49
N HIS A 90 -15.50 -4.25 -3.36
CA HIS A 90 -16.31 -5.09 -4.23
C HIS A 90 -16.26 -4.63 -5.71
N LYS A 91 -16.25 -3.32 -6.00
CA LYS A 91 -16.12 -2.78 -7.36
C LYS A 91 -14.73 -3.05 -7.94
N ILE A 92 -13.67 -2.92 -7.14
CA ILE A 92 -12.30 -3.25 -7.57
C ILE A 92 -12.20 -4.76 -7.82
N LYS A 93 -12.69 -5.59 -6.89
CA LYS A 93 -12.74 -7.05 -7.04
C LYS A 93 -13.52 -7.45 -8.30
N ALA A 94 -14.67 -6.83 -8.53
CA ALA A 94 -15.46 -7.04 -9.74
C ALA A 94 -14.72 -6.65 -11.02
N LEU A 95 -14.00 -5.52 -11.02
CA LEU A 95 -13.16 -5.10 -12.14
C LEU A 95 -12.05 -6.13 -12.41
N LEU A 96 -11.34 -6.57 -11.38
CA LEU A 96 -10.26 -7.55 -11.49
C LEU A 96 -10.77 -8.87 -12.07
N ASN A 97 -11.87 -9.38 -11.53
CA ASN A 97 -12.54 -10.57 -12.05
C ASN A 97 -12.96 -10.38 -13.52
N LYS A 98 -13.47 -9.21 -13.89
CA LYS A 98 -13.89 -8.88 -15.27
C LYS A 98 -12.72 -8.86 -16.26
N VAL A 99 -11.52 -8.49 -15.82
CA VAL A 99 -10.31 -8.55 -16.67
C VAL A 99 -9.63 -9.92 -16.63
N GLY A 100 -10.27 -10.92 -16.02
CA GLY A 100 -9.81 -12.30 -15.98
C GLY A 100 -8.80 -12.58 -14.86
N TYR A 101 -8.72 -11.71 -13.85
CA TYR A 101 -7.83 -11.88 -12.72
C TYR A 101 -8.61 -12.40 -11.51
N ASP A 102 -8.30 -13.61 -11.05
CA ASP A 102 -8.96 -14.20 -9.88
C ASP A 102 -8.44 -13.55 -8.60
N CYS A 103 -9.22 -12.63 -8.05
CA CYS A 103 -8.88 -11.91 -6.84
C CYS A 103 -9.27 -12.76 -5.61
N ALA A 104 -8.45 -13.77 -5.34
CA ALA A 104 -8.54 -14.57 -4.12
C ALA A 104 -8.40 -13.68 -2.87
N GLU A 105 -8.93 -14.11 -1.72
CA GLU A 105 -8.93 -13.33 -0.49
C GLU A 105 -7.50 -12.91 -0.04
N ASP A 106 -6.51 -13.76 -0.26
CA ASP A 106 -5.10 -13.45 0.06
C ASP A 106 -4.59 -12.21 -0.71
N ARG A 107 -5.02 -12.02 -1.97
CA ARG A 107 -4.65 -10.82 -2.76
C ARG A 107 -5.31 -9.56 -2.24
N VAL A 108 -6.54 -9.66 -1.76
CA VAL A 108 -7.24 -8.52 -1.13
C VAL A 108 -6.52 -8.13 0.17
N ALA A 109 -5.95 -9.09 0.90
CA ALA A 109 -5.11 -8.81 2.05
C ALA A 109 -3.84 -8.02 1.66
N ASP A 110 -3.15 -8.40 0.58
CA ASP A 110 -1.98 -7.68 0.07
C ASP A 110 -2.32 -6.23 -0.33
N MET A 111 -3.49 -6.02 -0.94
CA MET A 111 -3.98 -4.68 -1.27
C MET A 111 -4.26 -3.82 -0.04
N ARG A 112 -4.59 -4.44 1.10
CA ARG A 112 -4.90 -3.76 2.37
C ARG A 112 -3.67 -3.43 3.20
N GLU A 113 -2.48 -3.87 2.80
CA GLU A 113 -1.27 -3.59 3.55
C GLU A 113 -1.01 -2.08 3.73
N PRO A 114 -0.38 -1.65 4.85
CA PRO A 114 -0.09 -0.24 5.10
C PRO A 114 0.80 0.43 4.04
N ALA A 115 1.66 -0.35 3.38
CA ALA A 115 2.54 0.11 2.30
C ALA A 115 1.84 0.17 0.93
N SER A 116 0.67 -0.46 0.81
CA SER A 116 -0.11 -0.52 -0.42
C SER A 116 -0.89 0.78 -0.65
N ARG A 117 -0.99 1.16 -1.92
CA ARG A 117 -1.78 2.28 -2.41
C ARG A 117 -2.58 1.80 -3.61
N MET A 118 -3.84 2.22 -3.67
CA MET A 118 -4.73 1.94 -4.78
C MET A 118 -4.97 3.21 -5.58
N ILE A 119 -4.62 3.19 -6.85
CA ILE A 119 -5.07 4.22 -7.79
C ILE A 119 -6.36 3.74 -8.41
N VAL A 120 -7.46 4.40 -8.08
CA VAL A 120 -8.80 4.06 -8.54
C VAL A 120 -9.24 5.07 -9.58
N VAL A 121 -9.78 4.58 -10.68
CA VAL A 121 -10.29 5.40 -11.77
C VAL A 121 -11.80 5.24 -11.86
N THR A 122 -12.53 6.35 -11.70
CA THR A 122 -13.98 6.39 -11.80
C THR A 122 -14.43 7.11 -13.06
N ASP A 123 -15.45 6.59 -13.74
CA ASP A 123 -16.12 7.33 -14.82
C ASP A 123 -16.99 8.42 -14.22
N ASN A 124 -16.80 9.67 -14.66
CA ASN A 124 -17.54 10.81 -14.14
C ASN A 124 -19.03 10.79 -14.52
N LYS A 125 -19.42 10.01 -15.54
CA LYS A 125 -20.80 9.87 -16.01
C LYS A 125 -21.56 8.79 -15.25
N THR A 126 -20.93 7.65 -15.01
CA THR A 126 -21.61 6.50 -14.37
C THR A 126 -21.25 6.34 -12.90
N ASN A 127 -20.20 7.02 -12.41
CA ASN A 127 -19.59 6.81 -11.09
C ASN A 127 -19.11 5.38 -10.83
N ASP A 128 -18.86 4.60 -11.89
CA ASP A 128 -18.30 3.26 -11.78
C ASP A 128 -16.78 3.25 -11.79
N VAL A 129 -16.21 2.24 -11.14
CA VAL A 129 -14.77 1.97 -11.19
C VAL A 129 -14.45 1.28 -12.52
N VAL A 130 -13.66 1.95 -13.36
CA VAL A 130 -13.35 1.51 -14.73
C VAL A 130 -11.89 1.12 -14.93
N ALA A 131 -11.02 1.53 -14.00
CA ALA A 131 -9.64 1.06 -13.93
C ALA A 131 -9.14 1.12 -12.48
N ALA A 132 -8.16 0.27 -12.16
CA ALA A 132 -7.48 0.26 -10.89
C ALA A 132 -6.00 -0.09 -11.07
N ALA A 133 -5.13 0.48 -10.24
CA ALA A 133 -3.77 0.03 -10.11
C ALA A 133 -3.43 -0.19 -8.63
N HIS A 134 -2.90 -1.37 -8.31
CA HIS A 134 -2.32 -1.67 -7.01
C HIS A 134 -0.83 -1.38 -7.08
N VAL A 135 -0.39 -0.43 -6.25
CA VAL A 135 1.02 -0.04 -6.17
C VAL A 135 1.53 -0.12 -4.75
N ARG A 136 2.82 -0.38 -4.61
CA ARG A 136 3.51 -0.44 -3.32
C ARG A 136 4.80 0.35 -3.37
N VAL A 137 5.06 1.12 -2.33
CA VAL A 137 6.33 1.86 -2.17
C VAL A 137 7.29 0.99 -1.37
N SER A 138 8.40 0.59 -1.99
CA SER A 138 9.35 -0.33 -1.36
C SER A 138 10.75 -0.28 -1.99
N LEU A 139 11.48 -1.39 -1.90
CA LEU A 139 12.79 -1.62 -2.48
C LEU A 139 12.66 -2.64 -3.62
N GLN A 140 13.57 -2.56 -4.59
CA GLN A 140 13.53 -3.45 -5.75
C GLN A 140 13.52 -4.94 -5.39
N GLY A 141 14.20 -5.33 -4.31
CA GLY A 141 14.29 -6.73 -3.90
C GLY A 141 13.09 -7.30 -3.17
N GLU A 142 12.06 -6.50 -2.88
CA GLU A 142 10.90 -6.98 -2.12
C GLU A 142 10.26 -8.21 -2.78
N LEU A 143 10.18 -8.22 -4.11
CA LEU A 143 9.53 -9.28 -4.89
C LEU A 143 10.18 -10.65 -4.73
N ILE A 144 11.46 -10.71 -4.33
CA ILE A 144 12.17 -11.96 -4.04
C ILE A 144 12.39 -12.18 -2.55
N GLY A 145 11.69 -11.42 -1.70
CA GLY A 145 11.82 -11.49 -0.26
C GLY A 145 13.16 -10.95 0.26
N ALA A 146 13.75 -9.97 -0.43
CA ALA A 146 14.96 -9.29 0.01
C ALA A 146 14.68 -7.79 0.25
N MET A 147 14.85 -7.30 1.48
CA MET A 147 14.70 -5.88 1.80
C MET A 147 15.97 -5.09 1.41
N ALA A 148 16.30 -5.14 0.12
CA ALA A 148 17.53 -4.65 -0.49
C ALA A 148 17.25 -3.96 -1.84
N GLY A 149 18.24 -3.20 -2.33
CA GLY A 149 18.15 -2.45 -3.59
C GLY A 149 17.76 -0.98 -3.39
N ASP A 150 17.48 -0.30 -4.49
CA ASP A 150 17.12 1.13 -4.46
C ASP A 150 15.60 1.31 -4.21
N PRO A 151 15.18 2.44 -3.59
CA PRO A 151 13.78 2.82 -3.44
C PRO A 151 13.00 2.84 -4.76
N CYS A 152 11.85 2.19 -4.80
CA CYS A 152 11.04 2.08 -6.00
C CYS A 152 9.53 2.15 -5.70
N LEU A 153 8.78 2.45 -6.76
CA LEU A 153 7.33 2.23 -6.80
C LEU A 153 7.08 0.96 -7.60
N ILE A 154 6.50 -0.04 -6.97
CA ILE A 154 6.18 -1.33 -7.60
C ILE A 154 4.72 -1.31 -8.00
N VAL A 155 4.43 -1.49 -9.28
CA VAL A 155 3.08 -1.70 -9.80
C VAL A 155 2.84 -3.22 -9.83
N LEU A 156 2.04 -3.68 -8.88
CA LEU A 156 1.69 -5.09 -8.70
C LEU A 156 0.55 -5.49 -9.64
N GLU A 157 -0.46 -4.61 -9.77
CA GLU A 157 -1.59 -4.85 -10.66
C GLU A 157 -1.96 -3.56 -11.41
N LEU A 158 -2.36 -3.72 -12.68
CA LEU A 158 -2.91 -2.65 -13.51
C LEU A 158 -4.07 -3.23 -14.32
N ALA A 159 -5.29 -2.93 -13.90
CA ALA A 159 -6.51 -3.39 -14.54
C ALA A 159 -7.27 -2.22 -15.17
N VAL A 160 -7.72 -2.41 -16.41
CA VAL A 160 -8.57 -1.46 -17.13
C VAL A 160 -9.72 -2.24 -17.75
N ASP A 161 -10.93 -1.78 -17.51
CA ASP A 161 -12.14 -2.37 -18.08
C ASP A 161 -12.01 -2.46 -19.62
N PRO A 162 -12.36 -3.60 -20.24
CA PRO A 162 -12.21 -3.79 -21.69
C PRO A 162 -12.81 -2.68 -22.55
N THR A 163 -13.90 -2.06 -22.10
CA THR A 163 -14.56 -0.96 -22.83
C THR A 163 -13.78 0.37 -22.76
N TYR A 164 -12.87 0.52 -21.80
CA TYR A 164 -11.99 1.68 -21.58
C TYR A 164 -10.56 1.44 -22.09
N GLN A 165 -10.23 0.21 -22.47
CA GLN A 165 -8.92 -0.14 -23.03
C GLN A 165 -8.68 0.51 -24.40
N ARG A 166 -7.40 0.56 -24.81
CA ARG A 166 -6.93 1.10 -26.11
C ARG A 166 -7.24 2.58 -26.37
N LYS A 167 -7.83 3.29 -25.40
CA LYS A 167 -8.11 4.74 -25.43
C LYS A 167 -7.05 5.60 -24.74
N GLY A 168 -5.92 4.99 -24.33
CA GLY A 168 -4.79 5.69 -23.72
C GLY A 168 -4.81 5.79 -22.20
N LEU A 169 -5.88 5.32 -21.54
CA LEU A 169 -6.04 5.38 -20.08
C LEU A 169 -4.89 4.69 -19.33
N GLY A 170 -4.55 3.44 -19.68
CA GLY A 170 -3.44 2.73 -19.02
C GLY A 170 -2.09 3.44 -19.15
N LYS A 171 -1.82 4.10 -20.29
CA LYS A 171 -0.61 4.91 -20.46
C LYS A 171 -0.65 6.15 -19.55
N HIS A 172 -1.81 6.79 -19.43
CA HIS A 172 -2.00 7.96 -18.57
C HIS A 172 -1.76 7.61 -17.10
N MET A 173 -2.34 6.51 -16.62
CA MET A 173 -2.11 5.99 -15.26
C MET A 173 -0.63 5.74 -14.99
N MET A 174 0.06 5.01 -15.87
CA MET A 174 1.51 4.77 -15.72
C MET A 174 2.33 6.07 -15.73
N SER A 175 1.92 7.06 -16.52
CA SER A 175 2.60 8.37 -16.55
C SER A 175 2.40 9.13 -15.23
N ALA A 176 1.20 9.08 -14.64
CA ALA A 176 0.92 9.69 -13.34
C ALA A 176 1.74 9.03 -12.23
N LEU A 177 1.82 7.69 -12.23
CA LEU A 177 2.63 6.92 -11.29
C LEU A 177 4.13 7.25 -11.44
N GLU A 178 4.64 7.35 -12.66
CA GLU A 178 6.03 7.76 -12.91
C GLU A 178 6.31 9.17 -12.35
N LEU A 179 5.43 10.13 -12.61
CA LEU A 179 5.58 11.50 -12.10
C LEU A 179 5.51 11.54 -10.57
N SER A 180 4.64 10.73 -9.97
CA SER A 180 4.54 10.61 -8.51
C SER A 180 5.83 10.04 -7.92
N ALA A 181 6.34 8.95 -8.50
CA ALA A 181 7.60 8.34 -8.09
C ALA A 181 8.76 9.35 -8.18
N ARG A 182 8.87 10.11 -9.29
CA ARG A 182 9.87 11.18 -9.41
C ARG A 182 9.70 12.27 -8.35
N LYS A 183 8.45 12.70 -8.10
CA LYS A 183 8.13 13.77 -7.16
C LYS A 183 8.54 13.42 -5.74
N TYR A 184 8.32 12.18 -5.32
CA TYR A 184 8.72 11.68 -4.01
C TYR A 184 10.16 11.20 -3.95
N GLY A 185 10.92 11.40 -5.04
CA GLY A 185 12.26 10.89 -5.17
C GLY A 185 12.27 9.40 -4.92
N LEU A 186 11.68 8.61 -5.80
CA LEU A 186 11.97 7.19 -5.90
C LEU A 186 12.92 6.99 -7.09
N ASP A 187 13.77 5.98 -6.99
CA ASP A 187 14.85 5.78 -7.96
C ASP A 187 14.37 4.93 -9.14
N HIS A 188 13.39 4.05 -8.92
CA HIS A 188 12.81 3.20 -9.97
C HIS A 188 11.28 3.15 -9.95
N LEU A 189 10.70 2.89 -11.12
CA LEU A 189 9.32 2.42 -11.28
C LEU A 189 9.39 0.99 -11.83
N MET A 190 8.75 0.05 -11.14
CA MET A 190 8.77 -1.37 -11.49
C MET A 190 7.37 -1.85 -11.84
N LEU A 191 7.29 -2.79 -12.76
CA LEU A 191 6.05 -3.44 -13.17
C LEU A 191 6.25 -4.95 -13.18
N CYS A 192 5.36 -5.66 -12.48
CA CYS A 192 5.31 -7.11 -12.50
C CYS A 192 4.36 -7.56 -13.62
N ALA A 193 4.80 -8.50 -14.45
CA ALA A 193 3.93 -9.18 -15.40
C ALA A 193 3.98 -10.69 -15.13
N SER A 194 2.81 -11.29 -14.84
CA SER A 194 2.71 -12.75 -14.71
C SER A 194 2.79 -13.42 -16.08
N ASP A 195 3.25 -14.68 -16.10
CA ASP A 195 3.42 -15.49 -17.31
C ASP A 195 2.17 -15.51 -18.22
N GLU A 196 0.96 -15.54 -17.64
CA GLU A 196 -0.30 -15.67 -18.37
C GLU A 196 -0.66 -14.44 -19.23
N VAL A 197 -0.24 -13.25 -18.78
CA VAL A 197 -0.49 -11.97 -19.47
C VAL A 197 0.79 -11.31 -19.96
N GLU A 198 1.93 -11.98 -19.78
CA GLU A 198 3.28 -11.45 -20.05
C GLU A 198 3.38 -10.89 -21.46
N ALA A 199 2.92 -11.63 -22.48
CA ALA A 199 3.02 -11.20 -23.87
C ALA A 199 2.26 -9.89 -24.15
N VAL A 200 1.05 -9.75 -23.60
CA VAL A 200 0.22 -8.56 -23.79
C VAL A 200 0.76 -7.38 -22.99
N ALA A 201 1.13 -7.62 -21.73
CA ALA A 201 1.71 -6.63 -20.83
C ALA A 201 3.05 -6.11 -21.38
N ARG A 202 3.94 -7.00 -21.82
CA ARG A 202 5.23 -6.67 -22.44
C ARG A 202 5.04 -5.92 -23.74
N ALA A 203 4.07 -6.31 -24.58
CA ALA A 203 3.75 -5.54 -25.78
C ALA A 203 3.26 -4.13 -25.44
N PHE A 204 2.44 -3.96 -24.41
CA PHE A 204 2.02 -2.64 -23.92
C PHE A 204 3.21 -1.81 -23.43
N VAL A 205 4.06 -2.38 -22.57
CA VAL A 205 5.24 -1.71 -22.03
C VAL A 205 6.19 -1.29 -23.16
N ASN A 206 6.62 -2.24 -23.98
CA ASN A 206 7.59 -1.99 -25.06
C ASN A 206 7.07 -1.00 -26.11
N SER A 207 5.77 -1.00 -26.40
CA SER A 207 5.20 -0.13 -27.44
C SER A 207 4.73 1.23 -26.93
N LYS A 208 4.35 1.35 -25.65
CA LYS A 208 3.71 2.57 -25.11
C LYS A 208 4.48 3.25 -23.98
N LEU A 209 5.30 2.52 -23.23
CA LEU A 209 6.03 3.02 -22.08
C LEU A 209 7.53 3.09 -22.39
N LYS A 210 8.06 4.30 -22.54
CA LYS A 210 9.48 4.50 -22.85
C LYS A 210 10.36 4.31 -21.62
N GLY A 211 11.48 3.63 -21.80
CA GLY A 211 12.56 3.52 -20.80
C GLY A 211 12.44 2.35 -19.82
N PHE A 212 11.42 1.49 -19.99
CA PHE A 212 11.38 0.21 -19.26
C PHE A 212 12.32 -0.79 -19.92
N VAL A 213 13.01 -1.56 -19.09
CA VAL A 213 13.90 -2.66 -19.46
C VAL A 213 13.63 -3.85 -18.54
N ASP A 214 14.00 -5.06 -18.97
CA ASP A 214 13.90 -6.25 -18.12
C ASP A 214 14.88 -6.12 -16.95
N ASP A 215 14.39 -6.30 -15.73
CA ASP A 215 15.18 -6.25 -14.50
C ASP A 215 15.62 -7.64 -14.07
N ALA A 216 16.71 -8.12 -14.67
CA ALA A 216 17.26 -9.43 -14.36
C ALA A 216 17.85 -9.53 -12.93
N THR A 217 18.01 -8.40 -12.22
CA THR A 217 18.58 -8.39 -10.87
C THR A 217 17.59 -8.96 -9.85
N TRP A 218 16.29 -8.77 -10.10
CA TRP A 218 15.22 -9.05 -9.14
C TRP A 218 14.09 -9.91 -9.73
N ALA A 219 14.28 -10.48 -10.93
CA ALA A 219 13.34 -11.42 -11.52
C ALA A 219 13.31 -12.75 -10.73
N GLY A 220 12.11 -13.17 -10.31
CA GLY A 220 11.87 -14.46 -9.67
C GLY A 220 11.61 -15.58 -10.69
N ASP A 221 11.39 -16.81 -10.19
CA ASP A 221 11.01 -17.95 -11.02
C ASP A 221 9.60 -17.75 -11.62
N GLY A 222 9.53 -17.30 -12.87
CA GLY A 222 8.27 -17.19 -13.64
C GLY A 222 7.53 -15.85 -13.51
N GLU A 223 8.23 -14.76 -13.16
CA GLU A 223 7.67 -13.42 -13.27
C GLU A 223 8.61 -12.51 -14.06
N ALA A 224 8.09 -11.94 -15.13
CA ALA A 224 8.82 -10.94 -15.90
C ALA A 224 8.73 -9.60 -15.17
N LEU A 225 9.86 -9.20 -14.59
CA LEU A 225 9.99 -7.91 -13.93
C LEU A 225 10.61 -6.89 -14.88
N MET A 226 9.90 -5.79 -15.10
CA MET A 226 10.40 -4.68 -15.91
C MET A 226 10.60 -3.46 -15.01
N SER A 227 11.76 -2.83 -15.10
CA SER A 227 12.07 -1.62 -14.34
C SER A 227 12.44 -0.45 -15.24
N LYS A 228 12.15 0.74 -14.73
CA LYS A 228 12.54 2.02 -15.33
C LYS A 228 13.25 2.85 -14.29
N ALA A 229 14.52 3.14 -14.53
CA ALA A 229 15.29 4.10 -13.75
C ALA A 229 14.70 5.50 -13.94
N LEU A 230 14.42 6.18 -12.83
CA LEU A 230 13.87 7.54 -12.78
C LEU A 230 14.95 8.58 -12.59
N VAL A 231 16.01 8.22 -11.88
CA VAL A 231 17.22 9.01 -11.69
C VAL A 231 18.29 8.47 -12.63
N ALA A 232 19.08 9.36 -13.23
CA ALA A 232 20.26 8.92 -13.97
C ALA A 232 21.17 8.14 -13.02
N PRO A 233 21.75 7.00 -13.43
CA PRO A 233 22.61 6.22 -12.56
C PRO A 233 23.72 7.12 -12.04
N THR A 234 23.61 7.51 -10.78
CA THR A 234 24.74 8.09 -10.08
C THR A 234 25.69 6.92 -9.95
N VAL A 235 26.84 7.00 -10.59
CA VAL A 235 27.90 6.00 -10.47
C VAL A 235 28.28 5.98 -8.99
N LYS A 236 27.58 5.17 -8.19
CA LYS A 236 28.01 4.81 -6.85
C LYS A 236 29.29 4.05 -7.11
N ALA A 237 30.43 4.73 -6.92
CA ALA A 237 31.73 4.10 -6.95
C ALA A 237 31.65 2.98 -5.91
N VAL A 238 31.48 1.75 -6.40
CA VAL A 238 31.67 0.55 -5.60
C VAL A 238 33.10 0.69 -5.11
N ALA A 239 33.27 0.96 -3.82
CA ALA A 239 34.56 0.83 -3.17
C ALA A 239 34.95 -0.64 -3.37
N THR A 240 35.76 -0.89 -4.38
CA THR A 240 36.33 -2.19 -4.66
C THR A 240 37.11 -2.57 -3.40
N ALA A 241 36.62 -3.60 -2.72
CA ALA A 241 37.34 -4.27 -1.67
C ALA A 241 38.73 -4.63 -2.23
N ALA A 242 39.76 -3.96 -1.69
CA ALA A 242 41.13 -4.25 -2.02
C ALA A 242 41.44 -5.71 -1.60
N PRO A 243 42.10 -6.51 -2.45
CA PRO A 243 42.48 -7.86 -2.09
C PRO A 243 43.55 -7.83 -0.99
N ALA A 244 43.38 -8.70 0.00
CA ALA A 244 44.34 -8.95 1.07
C ALA A 244 45.74 -9.23 0.50
N LYS A 245 46.74 -8.54 1.05
CA LYS A 245 48.15 -8.97 1.00
C LYS A 245 48.75 -8.92 2.39
N ASP A 246 49.17 -10.09 2.81
CA ASP A 246 49.93 -10.39 4.02
C ASP A 246 51.37 -9.85 3.97
N VAL A 247 51.79 -9.35 5.13
CA VAL A 247 53.12 -9.37 5.77
C VAL A 247 54.28 -8.55 5.16
N ALA A 248 54.72 -7.52 5.92
CA ALA A 248 56.09 -7.46 6.48
C ALA A 248 56.22 -6.36 7.55
N MET A 249 56.73 -6.76 8.72
CA MET A 249 57.17 -5.93 9.85
C MET A 249 58.20 -4.86 9.45
N LYS A 250 58.08 -3.66 10.01
CA LYS A 250 59.23 -2.93 10.54
C LYS A 250 58.84 -1.97 11.66
N GLU A 251 59.67 -2.02 12.69
CA GLU A 251 59.60 -1.43 14.02
C GLU A 251 60.19 0.00 14.06
N GLU A 252 59.73 0.77 15.06
CA GLU A 252 60.28 2.03 15.61
C GLU A 252 60.20 3.31 14.73
N ALA A 253 59.86 4.52 15.20
CA ALA A 253 59.86 5.08 16.55
C ALA A 253 58.81 6.22 16.71
N SER A 254 58.33 6.41 17.93
CA SER A 254 57.82 7.69 18.48
C SER A 254 58.94 8.32 19.34
N PRO A 255 58.96 9.62 19.74
CA PRO A 255 57.83 10.24 20.44
C PRO A 255 57.67 11.80 20.34
N GLU A 256 56.66 12.28 21.06
CA GLU A 256 56.46 13.62 21.64
C GLU A 256 55.77 14.75 20.85
N SER A 257 54.60 15.18 21.36
CA SER A 257 54.19 16.57 21.64
C SER A 257 52.66 16.61 21.85
N VAL A 258 52.16 16.47 23.08
CA VAL A 258 51.81 17.57 24.02
C VAL A 258 50.55 18.36 23.62
N LEU A 259 49.47 18.06 24.36
CA LEU A 259 48.44 18.91 24.96
C LEU A 259 48.08 20.25 24.31
N GLU A 260 46.79 20.45 24.02
CA GLU A 260 46.00 21.47 24.75
C GLU A 260 44.49 21.19 24.68
N ARG A 261 43.85 21.29 25.85
CA ARG A 261 42.41 21.21 26.12
C ARG A 261 41.78 22.57 25.89
N ALA A 262 40.55 22.59 25.38
CA ALA A 262 39.61 23.67 25.67
C ALA A 262 38.22 23.06 25.88
N ASP A 263 37.79 23.11 27.15
CA ASP A 263 36.43 22.86 27.61
C ASP A 263 35.51 23.99 27.11
N VAL A 264 34.34 23.65 26.57
CA VAL A 264 33.19 24.55 26.51
C VAL A 264 31.97 23.75 26.95
N GLU A 265 31.54 24.01 28.18
CA GLU A 265 30.21 23.67 28.68
C GLU A 265 29.18 24.57 27.98
N GLU A 266 28.25 23.99 27.23
CA GLU A 266 26.98 24.63 26.93
C GLU A 266 25.82 23.78 27.48
N LYS A 267 25.08 24.44 28.37
CA LYS A 267 23.98 23.94 29.16
C LYS A 267 22.70 24.40 28.47
N GLU A 268 22.12 23.57 27.61
CA GLU A 268 20.80 23.86 27.04
C GLU A 268 19.68 23.22 27.88
N THR A 269 18.81 24.10 28.33
CA THR A 269 17.64 23.86 29.17
C THR A 269 16.50 23.26 28.36
N LEU A 270 16.01 22.10 28.80
CA LEU A 270 14.76 21.48 28.37
C LEU A 270 13.57 22.39 28.73
N SER A 271 12.85 22.88 27.71
CA SER A 271 11.54 23.53 27.83
C SER A 271 10.47 22.59 27.29
N MET A 272 9.53 22.19 28.15
CA MET A 272 8.37 21.38 27.75
C MET A 272 7.38 22.21 26.90
N PRO A 273 6.81 21.66 25.81
CA PRO A 273 5.73 22.30 25.08
C PRO A 273 4.38 22.13 25.81
N GLN A 274 3.59 23.20 25.85
CA GLN A 274 2.24 23.24 26.40
C GLN A 274 1.20 22.55 25.49
N PRO A 275 0.07 22.06 26.05
CA PRO A 275 -0.99 21.43 25.27
C PRO A 275 -1.72 22.44 24.36
N VAL A 276 -1.75 22.14 23.06
CA VAL A 276 -2.50 22.88 22.04
C VAL A 276 -3.97 22.45 22.12
N GLN A 277 -4.87 23.39 22.37
CA GLN A 277 -6.33 23.16 22.28
C GLN A 277 -6.73 23.12 20.79
N LEU A 278 -7.23 21.97 20.34
CA LEU A 278 -7.82 21.80 19.01
C LEU A 278 -9.26 22.33 19.03
N LYS A 279 -9.52 23.40 18.28
CA LYS A 279 -10.85 23.97 18.05
C LYS A 279 -11.33 23.51 16.67
N PHE A 280 -12.43 22.77 16.62
CA PHE A 280 -13.08 22.37 15.38
C PHE A 280 -14.17 23.39 15.01
N ASP A 281 -14.00 24.05 13.87
CA ASP A 281 -15.01 24.90 13.24
C ASP A 281 -15.63 24.12 12.08
N PHE A 282 -16.86 23.66 12.24
CA PHE A 282 -17.66 23.11 11.16
C PHE A 282 -18.51 24.23 10.56
N GLY A 283 -18.07 24.72 9.41
CA GLY A 283 -18.84 25.69 8.63
C GLY A 283 -20.16 25.10 8.12
N PRO A 284 -21.16 25.95 7.81
CA PRO A 284 -22.50 25.50 7.46
C PRO A 284 -22.52 24.82 6.08
N VAL A 285 -23.00 23.58 6.04
CA VAL A 285 -23.31 22.85 4.81
C VAL A 285 -24.73 23.26 4.39
N GLY A 286 -24.82 24.14 3.40
CA GLY A 286 -26.07 24.48 2.73
C GLY A 286 -26.14 23.81 1.36
N GLY A 287 -27.13 22.95 1.15
CA GLY A 287 -27.35 22.30 -0.14
C GLY A 287 -28.50 21.30 -0.09
N THR A 288 -29.73 21.81 0.01
CA THR A 288 -30.97 21.05 -0.15
C THR A 288 -31.12 20.58 -1.60
N GLY A 289 -31.05 19.27 -1.82
CA GLY A 289 -31.44 18.62 -3.07
C GLY A 289 -32.45 17.54 -2.73
N GLU A 290 -33.72 17.81 -3.04
CA GLU A 290 -34.84 16.89 -2.91
C GLU A 290 -34.60 15.65 -3.78
N CYS A 291 -34.60 14.47 -3.17
CA CYS A 291 -34.62 13.18 -3.87
C CYS A 291 -35.89 12.44 -3.42
N GLN A 292 -36.61 11.94 -4.43
CA GLN A 292 -37.88 11.23 -4.32
C GLN A 292 -37.79 9.98 -3.45
N GLU A 293 -38.82 9.82 -2.62
CA GLU A 293 -39.14 8.63 -1.85
C GLU A 293 -39.53 7.48 -2.81
N GLU A 294 -38.78 6.37 -2.76
CA GLU A 294 -39.28 5.05 -3.12
C GLU A 294 -39.30 4.23 -1.82
N GLU A 295 -40.52 3.83 -1.41
CA GLU A 295 -40.81 3.01 -0.24
C GLU A 295 -40.42 1.56 -0.55
N ASP A 296 -39.31 1.09 0.03
CA ASP A 296 -38.99 -0.34 0.15
C ASP A 296 -39.11 -0.73 1.63
N ASP A 297 -40.19 -1.46 1.93
CA ASP A 297 -40.41 -2.17 3.20
C ASP A 297 -39.47 -3.38 3.26
N GLU A 298 -38.33 -3.26 3.94
CA GLU A 298 -37.47 -4.40 4.30
C GLU A 298 -37.12 -4.37 5.80
N ASP A 299 -37.84 -5.19 6.57
CA ASP A 299 -37.50 -5.86 7.83
C ASP A 299 -36.50 -5.18 8.80
N ASP A 300 -37.03 -4.32 9.69
CA ASP A 300 -36.37 -3.76 10.89
C ASP A 300 -36.18 -4.80 12.03
N GLU A 301 -35.37 -5.83 11.80
CA GLU A 301 -34.86 -6.68 12.88
C GLU A 301 -33.34 -6.84 12.68
N ASP A 302 -32.52 -6.08 13.44
CA ASP A 302 -31.16 -6.44 13.93
C ASP A 302 -30.24 -5.24 14.36
N ASP A 303 -30.76 -4.06 14.72
CA ASP A 303 -29.90 -2.94 15.20
C ASP A 303 -29.30 -3.15 16.62
N GLU A 304 -29.83 -4.09 17.41
CA GLU A 304 -29.31 -4.38 18.75
C GLU A 304 -27.90 -5.02 18.71
N ASP A 305 -27.58 -5.74 17.62
CA ASP A 305 -26.31 -6.46 17.46
C ASP A 305 -25.11 -5.53 17.17
N GLU A 306 -25.34 -4.33 16.61
CA GLU A 306 -24.25 -3.41 16.29
C GLU A 306 -23.74 -2.67 17.53
N THR A 307 -24.63 -2.32 18.47
CA THR A 307 -24.24 -1.62 19.71
C THR A 307 -23.37 -2.50 20.60
N ASP A 308 -23.75 -3.77 20.77
CA ASP A 308 -22.98 -4.72 21.57
C ASP A 308 -21.62 -5.02 20.94
N ARG A 309 -21.57 -5.12 19.60
CA ARG A 309 -20.29 -5.29 18.87
C ARG A 309 -19.35 -4.09 19.05
N LEU A 310 -19.87 -2.86 19.00
CA LEU A 310 -19.07 -1.66 19.23
C LEU A 310 -18.57 -1.56 20.67
N MET A 311 -19.37 -2.00 21.64
CA MET A 311 -18.98 -2.05 23.05
C MET A 311 -17.82 -3.02 23.29
N ASP A 312 -17.83 -4.19 22.63
CA ASP A 312 -16.73 -5.15 22.70
C ASP A 312 -15.42 -4.56 22.12
N GLU A 313 -15.49 -3.89 20.96
CA GLU A 313 -14.31 -3.25 20.33
C GLU A 313 -13.73 -2.12 21.20
N LEU A 314 -14.59 -1.32 21.84
CA LEU A 314 -14.16 -0.26 22.77
C LEU A 314 -13.49 -0.82 24.02
N CYS A 315 -13.97 -1.95 24.54
CA CYS A 315 -13.34 -2.64 25.67
C CYS A 315 -11.94 -3.14 25.30
N GLU A 316 -11.80 -3.80 24.15
CA GLU A 316 -10.51 -4.29 23.66
C GLU A 316 -9.50 -3.14 23.44
N MET A 317 -9.94 -2.03 22.85
CA MET A 317 -9.09 -0.85 22.65
C MET A 317 -8.64 -0.23 23.98
N TYR A 318 -9.54 -0.12 24.94
CA TYR A 318 -9.23 0.46 26.25
C TYR A 318 -8.26 -0.43 27.04
N GLU A 319 -8.45 -1.75 27.01
CA GLU A 319 -7.52 -2.70 27.60
C GLU A 319 -6.13 -2.64 26.95
N ALA A 320 -6.08 -2.54 25.62
CA ALA A 320 -4.82 -2.40 24.90
C ALA A 320 -4.06 -1.10 25.25
N GLN A 321 -4.80 -0.02 25.52
CA GLN A 321 -4.21 1.29 25.81
C GLN A 321 -3.85 1.48 27.29
N HIS A 322 -4.67 0.97 28.20
CA HIS A 322 -4.56 1.23 29.64
C HIS A 322 -4.10 0.00 30.44
N GLY A 323 -3.97 -1.17 29.79
CA GLY A 323 -3.54 -2.43 30.42
C GLY A 323 -4.51 -2.97 31.47
N THR A 324 -5.74 -2.43 31.54
CA THR A 324 -6.78 -2.80 32.51
C THR A 324 -8.16 -2.68 31.86
N ALA A 325 -9.09 -3.52 32.30
CA ALA A 325 -10.48 -3.49 31.85
C ALA A 325 -11.15 -2.14 32.17
N PRO A 326 -12.04 -1.63 31.30
CA PRO A 326 -12.79 -0.42 31.58
C PRO A 326 -13.65 -0.59 32.84
N THR A 327 -13.74 0.49 33.63
CA THR A 327 -14.59 0.49 34.82
C THR A 327 -16.06 0.63 34.43
N GLU A 328 -16.97 0.25 35.32
CA GLU A 328 -18.43 0.34 35.08
C GLU A 328 -18.88 1.78 34.76
N GLU A 329 -18.22 2.80 35.33
CA GLU A 329 -18.48 4.21 35.02
C GLU A 329 -18.11 4.55 33.56
N VAL A 330 -16.99 4.03 33.06
CA VAL A 330 -16.55 4.23 31.67
C VAL A 330 -17.49 3.52 30.69
N LEU A 331 -17.91 2.30 31.02
CA LEU A 331 -18.88 1.54 30.22
C LEU A 331 -20.24 2.26 30.15
N ALA A 332 -20.72 2.81 31.28
CA ALA A 332 -21.95 3.58 31.31
C ALA A 332 -21.87 4.86 30.44
N GLN A 333 -20.72 5.53 30.44
CA GLN A 333 -20.50 6.73 29.62
C GLN A 333 -20.50 6.40 28.11
N TRP A 334 -19.89 5.30 27.69
CA TRP A 334 -19.91 4.87 26.29
C TRP A 334 -21.31 4.46 25.83
N ARG A 335 -22.04 3.70 26.64
CA ARG A 335 -23.44 3.34 26.34
C ARG A 335 -24.33 4.56 26.16
N ALA A 336 -24.18 5.58 27.01
CA ALA A 336 -24.92 6.83 26.86
C ALA A 336 -24.54 7.56 25.55
N THR A 337 -23.25 7.59 25.21
CA THR A 337 -22.76 8.25 23.99
C THR A 337 -23.25 7.56 22.72
N LEU A 338 -23.28 6.22 22.71
CA LEU A 338 -23.80 5.44 21.58
C LEU A 338 -25.32 5.60 21.43
N ALA A 339 -26.06 5.63 22.55
CA ALA A 339 -27.49 5.87 22.53
C ALA A 339 -27.85 7.28 22.00
N ASP A 340 -27.09 8.31 22.39
CA ASP A 340 -27.27 9.67 21.88
C ASP A 340 -26.96 9.75 20.37
N ALA A 341 -25.89 9.08 19.92
CA ALA A 341 -25.51 9.04 18.50
C ALA A 341 -26.56 8.31 17.63
N ALA A 342 -27.15 7.23 18.15
CA ALA A 342 -28.23 6.51 17.46
C ALA A 342 -29.49 7.37 17.33
N GLN A 343 -29.83 8.17 18.36
CA GLN A 343 -30.96 9.11 18.30
C GLN A 343 -30.71 10.26 17.31
N ASP A 344 -29.49 10.79 17.25
CA ASP A 344 -29.13 11.83 16.28
C ASP A 344 -29.20 11.30 14.84
N ALA A 345 -28.74 10.06 14.60
CA ALA A 345 -28.85 9.42 13.29
C ALA A 345 -30.32 9.29 12.85
N ALA A 346 -31.20 8.83 13.75
CA ALA A 346 -32.63 8.68 13.49
C ALA A 346 -33.36 10.03 13.25
N MET A 347 -32.84 11.15 13.74
CA MET A 347 -33.41 12.49 13.46
C MET A 347 -32.93 13.09 12.13
N THR A 348 -31.90 12.54 11.52
CA THR A 348 -31.29 13.05 10.28
C THR A 348 -31.60 12.21 9.04
N ALA A 349 -32.17 11.02 9.21
CA ALA A 349 -32.74 10.19 8.16
C ALA A 349 -34.17 10.64 7.83
#